data_AF-A0A4U9RGS8-F1
#
_entry.id   AF-A0A4U9RGS8-F1
#
_cell.length_a   1.000
_cell.length_b   1.000
_cell.length_c   1.000
_cell.angle_alpha   90.00
_cell.angle_beta   90.00
_cell.angle_gamma   90.00
#
_symmetry.space_group_name_H-M   'P 1'
#
loop_
_entity.id
_entity.type
_entity.pdbx_description
1 polymer ?
#
loop_
_entity_poly.entity_id
_entity_poly.type
_entity_poly.pdbx_seq_one_letter_code
_entity_poly.pdbx_strand_id
1 'polypeptide(L)'
;MKIGIDTGHTLTGADTGAQGNGLREEVLTREVGKYVISKLKALGHTVMECALDNADTLGQSLAHRYNTANDNNVDLFVSIHFNCFNSCAYGTEVFTWKGNKTSRADAVLKNLVSLGFVNRGIKDGSKLAVIKNTKAESMLIEVCFIDNVTDIARYKNYGPEKIADAIVKGLVGESIGTSTQKPVVPTPQKPISQIESKKTWEINIQGDIIRRLQAELNNQFGAGIKVDGYAGDNTVNKLITVRSGARGNITRIVQELLIRKGYSVGSYGADGVFGQGTYKAILQLQSKNGLSADGIVGKNTWKVLLKK
;
A
#
# COMPACT_ATOMS: atom_id res chain seq x y z
N MET A 1 12.59 -22.17 11.81
CA MET A 1 11.95 -22.69 10.57
C MET A 1 12.62 -22.08 9.36
N LYS A 2 12.66 -22.83 8.26
CA LYS A 2 12.99 -22.38 6.92
C LYS A 2 11.70 -22.05 6.17
N ILE A 3 11.54 -20.81 5.72
CA ILE A 3 10.28 -20.32 5.14
C ILE A 3 10.55 -19.86 3.71
N GLY A 4 9.87 -20.45 2.74
CA GLY A 4 9.84 -19.99 1.36
C GLY A 4 8.86 -18.83 1.22
N ILE A 5 9.34 -17.65 0.84
CA ILE A 5 8.50 -16.49 0.55
C ILE A 5 8.51 -16.25 -0.95
N ASP A 6 7.34 -16.43 -1.54
CA ASP A 6 7.05 -16.12 -2.92
C ASP A 6 6.31 -14.78 -3.00
N THR A 7 6.94 -13.81 -3.65
CA THR A 7 6.25 -12.57 -4.03
C THR A 7 5.70 -12.79 -5.44
N GLY A 8 4.38 -12.96 -5.54
CA GLY A 8 3.69 -13.36 -6.76
C GLY A 8 4.11 -12.54 -7.97
N HIS A 9 4.06 -13.16 -9.14
CA HIS A 9 4.39 -12.56 -10.43
C HIS A 9 5.85 -12.13 -10.61
N THR A 10 6.19 -11.85 -11.85
CA THR A 10 7.48 -11.39 -12.38
C THR A 10 7.37 -9.89 -12.67
N LEU A 11 8.45 -9.14 -12.47
CA LEU A 11 8.46 -7.69 -12.75
C LEU A 11 8.36 -7.39 -14.26
N THR A 12 8.77 -8.35 -15.08
CA THR A 12 8.76 -8.31 -16.55
C THR A 12 8.54 -9.73 -17.11
N GLY A 13 8.11 -9.84 -18.36
CA GLY A 13 7.91 -11.14 -19.02
C GLY A 13 6.46 -11.62 -18.98
N ALA A 14 6.25 -12.93 -18.96
CA ALA A 14 4.95 -13.54 -19.23
C ALA A 14 3.98 -13.63 -18.05
N ASP A 15 4.42 -13.31 -16.82
CA ASP A 15 3.64 -13.48 -15.60
C ASP A 15 3.65 -12.18 -14.78
N THR A 16 3.03 -11.10 -15.27
CA THR A 16 3.08 -9.78 -14.60
C THR A 16 1.92 -9.51 -13.63
N GLY A 17 0.98 -10.44 -13.48
CA GLY A 17 -0.14 -10.28 -12.56
C GLY A 17 -1.18 -9.24 -13.00
N ALA A 18 -2.09 -8.93 -12.08
CA ALA A 18 -3.19 -8.02 -12.29
C ALA A 18 -2.80 -6.54 -12.24
N GLN A 19 -3.64 -5.70 -12.84
CA GLN A 19 -3.52 -4.25 -12.77
C GLN A 19 -4.87 -3.64 -12.41
N GLY A 20 -4.88 -2.70 -11.48
CA GLY A 20 -6.10 -2.07 -10.99
C GLY A 20 -5.79 -0.80 -10.22
N ASN A 21 -6.66 0.21 -10.31
CA ASN A 21 -6.50 1.48 -9.58
C ASN A 21 -5.13 2.18 -9.79
N GLY A 22 -4.52 2.01 -10.98
CA GLY A 22 -3.20 2.53 -11.31
C GLY A 22 -2.04 1.81 -10.62
N LEU A 23 -2.29 0.62 -10.07
CA LEU A 23 -1.32 -0.23 -9.39
C LEU A 23 -1.09 -1.50 -10.21
N ARG A 24 0.07 -2.11 -9.96
CA ARG A 24 0.62 -3.29 -10.61
C ARG A 24 0.84 -4.34 -9.53
N GLU A 25 0.18 -5.49 -9.62
CA GLU A 25 0.21 -6.53 -8.59
C GLU A 25 1.63 -6.97 -8.28
N GLU A 26 2.44 -7.25 -9.30
CA GLU A 26 3.84 -7.64 -9.20
C GLU A 26 4.71 -6.61 -8.45
N VAL A 27 4.30 -5.34 -8.40
CA VAL A 27 4.98 -4.32 -7.59
C VAL A 27 4.51 -4.41 -6.13
N LEU A 28 3.20 -4.52 -5.90
CA LEU A 28 2.63 -4.58 -4.56
C LEU A 28 3.08 -5.84 -3.79
N THR A 29 3.19 -6.99 -4.48
CA THR A 29 3.70 -8.23 -3.87
C THR A 29 5.13 -8.06 -3.40
N ARG A 30 6.00 -7.37 -4.15
CA ARG A 30 7.38 -7.04 -3.75
C ARG A 30 7.41 -6.05 -2.58
N GLU A 31 6.54 -5.03 -2.60
CA GLU A 31 6.45 -4.04 -1.53
C GLU A 31 6.10 -4.66 -0.17
N VAL A 32 5.12 -5.56 -0.12
CA VAL A 32 4.77 -6.30 1.10
C VAL A 32 5.84 -7.34 1.44
N GLY A 33 6.25 -8.12 0.44
CA GLY A 33 7.17 -9.23 0.61
C GLY A 33 8.53 -8.84 1.20
N LYS A 34 9.12 -7.71 0.80
CA LYS A 34 10.40 -7.25 1.36
C LYS A 34 10.34 -7.09 2.90
N TYR A 35 9.20 -6.61 3.42
CA TYR A 35 9.00 -6.47 4.86
C TYR A 35 8.73 -7.82 5.53
N VAL A 36 7.94 -8.70 4.91
CA VAL A 36 7.73 -10.07 5.42
C VAL A 36 9.07 -10.81 5.53
N ILE A 37 9.87 -10.79 4.47
CA ILE A 37 11.20 -11.41 4.42
C ILE A 37 12.10 -10.83 5.52
N SER A 38 12.21 -9.49 5.59
CA SER A 38 13.05 -8.83 6.59
C SER A 38 12.64 -9.16 8.02
N LYS A 39 11.34 -9.16 8.31
CA LYS A 39 10.81 -9.41 9.66
C LYS A 39 10.96 -10.87 10.06
N LEU A 40 10.72 -11.82 9.15
CA LEU A 40 10.97 -13.23 9.42
C LEU A 40 12.46 -13.52 9.66
N LYS A 41 13.36 -12.93 8.86
CA LYS A 41 14.82 -13.02 9.08
C LYS A 41 15.21 -12.47 10.46
N ALA A 42 14.67 -11.31 10.85
CA ALA A 42 14.96 -10.69 12.14
C ALA A 42 14.35 -11.42 13.35
N LEU A 43 13.31 -12.23 13.15
CA LEU A 43 12.79 -13.18 14.15
C LEU A 43 13.57 -14.51 14.19
N GLY A 44 14.70 -14.62 13.48
CA GLY A 44 15.57 -15.81 13.50
C GLY A 44 15.14 -16.93 12.56
N HIS A 45 14.18 -16.69 11.66
CA HIS A 45 13.83 -17.66 10.62
C HIS A 45 14.81 -17.60 9.45
N THR A 46 15.12 -18.75 8.86
CA THR A 46 15.79 -18.78 7.55
C THR A 46 14.74 -18.53 6.47
N VAL A 47 14.96 -17.55 5.60
CA VAL A 47 13.99 -17.21 4.54
C VAL A 47 14.61 -17.49 3.17
N MET A 48 13.90 -18.30 2.38
CA MET A 48 14.20 -18.54 0.98
C MET A 48 13.30 -17.65 0.13
N GLU A 49 13.89 -16.79 -0.68
CA GLU A 49 13.14 -15.93 -1.60
C GLU A 49 12.87 -16.75 -2.88
N CYS A 50 11.60 -17.06 -3.13
CA CYS A 50 11.17 -17.97 -4.19
C CYS A 50 10.77 -17.24 -5.49
N ALA A 51 10.75 -15.91 -5.46
CA ALA A 51 10.33 -15.09 -6.60
C ALA A 51 11.42 -14.93 -7.65
N LEU A 52 10.98 -14.66 -8.87
CA LEU A 52 11.80 -14.39 -10.05
C LEU A 52 11.29 -13.10 -10.71
N ASP A 53 12.20 -12.30 -11.26
CA ASP A 53 11.83 -10.99 -11.84
C ASP A 53 11.53 -11.02 -13.34
N ASN A 54 11.90 -12.10 -14.04
CA ASN A 54 11.59 -12.30 -15.46
C ASN A 54 11.42 -13.78 -15.80
N ALA A 55 10.39 -14.12 -16.58
CA ALA A 55 10.21 -15.45 -17.17
C ALA A 55 9.60 -15.36 -18.57
N ASP A 56 9.99 -16.28 -19.45
CA ASP A 56 9.50 -16.35 -20.83
C ASP A 56 8.08 -16.93 -20.89
N THR A 57 7.71 -17.76 -19.91
CA THR A 57 6.37 -18.37 -19.83
C THR A 57 5.83 -18.37 -18.40
N LEU A 58 4.50 -18.40 -18.28
CA LEU A 58 3.83 -18.59 -16.99
C LEU A 58 4.27 -19.91 -16.32
N GLY A 59 4.40 -20.99 -17.10
CA GLY A 59 4.84 -22.29 -16.58
C GLY A 59 6.24 -22.23 -15.95
N GLN A 60 7.18 -21.52 -16.60
CA GLN A 60 8.52 -21.31 -16.06
C GLN A 60 8.51 -20.47 -14.77
N SER A 61 7.74 -19.38 -14.73
CA SER A 61 7.60 -18.55 -13.52
C SER A 61 7.08 -19.38 -12.34
N LEU A 62 5.98 -20.12 -12.55
CA LEU A 62 5.37 -20.94 -11.50
C LEU A 62 6.31 -22.07 -11.05
N ALA A 63 6.96 -22.74 -12.01
CA ALA A 63 7.91 -23.82 -11.73
C ALA A 63 9.10 -23.38 -10.91
N HIS A 64 9.67 -22.22 -11.24
CA HIS A 64 10.76 -21.64 -10.46
C HIS A 64 10.36 -21.50 -8.98
N ARG A 65 9.18 -20.95 -8.68
CA ARG A 65 8.75 -20.66 -7.31
C ARG A 65 8.64 -21.91 -6.44
N TYR A 66 7.90 -22.92 -6.91
CA TYR A 66 7.73 -24.15 -6.12
C TYR A 66 8.99 -25.03 -6.13
N ASN A 67 9.80 -25.04 -7.19
CA ASN A 67 11.07 -25.77 -7.19
C ASN A 67 12.07 -25.12 -6.23
N THR A 68 12.22 -23.80 -6.24
CA THR A 68 13.08 -23.09 -5.29
C THR A 68 12.71 -23.42 -3.84
N ALA A 69 11.41 -23.49 -3.52
CA ALA A 69 10.94 -23.92 -2.20
C ALA A 69 11.28 -25.40 -1.90
N ASN A 70 10.97 -26.29 -2.83
CA ASN A 70 11.16 -27.74 -2.68
C ASN A 70 12.65 -28.13 -2.59
N ASP A 71 13.49 -27.59 -3.45
CA ASP A 71 14.93 -27.86 -3.52
C ASP A 71 15.65 -27.38 -2.27
N ASN A 72 15.09 -26.37 -1.60
CA ASN A 72 15.59 -25.87 -0.34
C ASN A 72 14.98 -26.56 0.89
N ASN A 73 14.03 -27.49 0.72
CA ASN A 73 13.35 -28.18 1.83
C ASN A 73 12.79 -27.18 2.87
N VAL A 74 12.01 -26.20 2.43
CA VAL A 74 11.36 -25.25 3.36
C VAL A 74 10.33 -25.97 4.23
N ASP A 75 10.14 -25.52 5.46
CA ASP A 75 9.09 -26.02 6.37
C ASP A 75 7.71 -25.47 6.00
N LEU A 76 7.69 -24.26 5.41
CA LEU A 76 6.49 -23.51 5.07
C LEU A 76 6.74 -22.70 3.79
N PHE A 77 5.77 -22.69 2.88
CA PHE A 77 5.76 -21.84 1.68
C PHE A 77 4.59 -20.87 1.74
N VAL A 78 4.87 -19.59 1.49
CA VAL A 78 3.88 -18.51 1.51
C VAL A 78 4.02 -17.70 0.24
N SER A 79 2.97 -17.69 -0.58
CA SER A 79 2.85 -16.85 -1.75
C SER A 79 1.99 -15.62 -1.46
N ILE A 80 2.44 -14.43 -1.81
CA ILE A 80 1.77 -13.14 -1.55
C ILE A 80 1.26 -12.57 -2.87
N HIS A 81 -0.03 -12.27 -2.93
CA HIS A 81 -0.77 -11.81 -4.12
C HIS A 81 -1.79 -10.70 -3.79
N PHE A 82 -2.30 -10.05 -4.83
CA PHE A 82 -3.44 -9.13 -4.76
C PHE A 82 -4.48 -9.50 -5.81
N ASN A 83 -5.70 -9.76 -5.35
CA ASN A 83 -6.76 -10.30 -6.17
C ASN A 83 -7.26 -9.26 -7.18
N CYS A 84 -7.95 -9.71 -8.23
CA CYS A 84 -8.59 -8.84 -9.21
C CYS A 84 -9.81 -9.55 -9.79
N PHE A 85 -10.91 -8.84 -9.98
CA PHE A 85 -12.08 -9.44 -10.61
C PHE A 85 -12.92 -8.47 -11.44
N ASN A 86 -13.73 -7.63 -10.80
CA ASN A 86 -14.73 -6.80 -11.46
C ASN A 86 -14.92 -5.42 -10.82
N SER A 87 -13.93 -4.93 -10.07
CA SER A 87 -13.94 -3.73 -9.22
C SER A 87 -14.90 -3.72 -8.03
N CYS A 88 -15.92 -4.60 -8.00
CA CYS A 88 -16.89 -4.68 -6.91
C CYS A 88 -16.48 -5.70 -5.84
N ALA A 89 -15.79 -6.78 -6.21
CA ALA A 89 -15.28 -7.77 -5.25
C ALA A 89 -14.21 -7.14 -4.34
N TYR A 90 -14.22 -7.49 -3.07
CA TYR A 90 -13.33 -6.91 -2.04
C TYR A 90 -13.17 -7.87 -0.87
N GLY A 91 -12.13 -7.64 -0.07
CA GLY A 91 -11.73 -8.43 1.08
C GLY A 91 -10.45 -9.23 0.85
N THR A 92 -10.07 -9.99 1.86
CA THR A 92 -8.88 -10.85 1.88
C THR A 92 -9.28 -12.32 1.93
N GLU A 93 -8.52 -13.18 1.26
CA GLU A 93 -8.68 -14.64 1.26
C GLU A 93 -7.32 -15.34 1.29
N VAL A 94 -7.32 -16.58 1.78
CA VAL A 94 -6.14 -17.44 1.78
C VAL A 94 -6.47 -18.76 1.10
N PHE A 95 -5.66 -19.16 0.13
CA PHE A 95 -5.78 -20.44 -0.54
C PHE A 95 -4.83 -21.46 0.06
N THR A 96 -5.34 -22.64 0.37
CA THR A 96 -4.56 -23.78 0.89
C THR A 96 -4.90 -25.05 0.13
N TRP A 97 -4.07 -26.08 0.25
CA TRP A 97 -4.37 -27.39 -0.33
C TRP A 97 -5.71 -27.93 0.19
N LYS A 98 -6.63 -28.28 -0.72
CA LYS A 98 -8.01 -28.71 -0.45
C LYS A 98 -8.86 -27.74 0.38
N GLY A 99 -8.41 -26.49 0.54
CA GLY A 99 -9.07 -25.51 1.41
C GLY A 99 -8.96 -25.86 2.90
N ASN A 100 -7.95 -26.67 3.26
CA ASN A 100 -7.69 -27.04 4.64
C ASN A 100 -7.41 -25.80 5.49
N LYS A 101 -8.13 -25.68 6.60
CA LYS A 101 -7.90 -24.62 7.59
C LYS A 101 -6.74 -25.03 8.49
N THR A 102 -5.57 -24.44 8.29
CA THR A 102 -4.44 -24.58 9.23
C THR A 102 -4.46 -23.43 10.23
N SER A 103 -3.84 -23.63 11.39
CA SER A 103 -3.73 -22.59 12.43
C SER A 103 -3.04 -21.33 11.89
N ARG A 104 -2.00 -21.49 11.05
CA ARG A 104 -1.30 -20.38 10.42
C ARG A 104 -2.16 -19.65 9.38
N ALA A 105 -2.82 -20.39 8.48
CA ALA A 105 -3.69 -19.78 7.46
C ALA A 105 -4.86 -19.00 8.09
N ASP A 106 -5.49 -19.57 9.12
CA ASP A 106 -6.56 -18.92 9.88
C ASP A 106 -6.05 -17.69 10.63
N ALA A 107 -4.86 -17.77 11.26
CA ALA A 107 -4.25 -16.64 11.93
C ALA A 107 -3.87 -15.50 10.98
N VAL A 108 -3.29 -15.79 9.80
CA VAL A 108 -2.98 -14.78 8.77
C VAL A 108 -4.26 -14.07 8.34
N LEU A 109 -5.29 -14.84 7.97
CA LEU A 109 -6.59 -14.31 7.57
C LEU A 109 -7.19 -13.41 8.65
N LYS A 110 -7.22 -13.85 9.91
CA LYS A 110 -7.72 -13.06 11.04
C LYS A 110 -6.94 -11.77 11.27
N ASN A 111 -5.61 -11.80 11.15
CA ASN A 111 -4.79 -10.60 11.33
C ASN A 111 -5.03 -9.59 10.20
N LEU A 112 -5.17 -10.01 8.95
CA LEU A 112 -5.55 -9.11 7.85
C LEU A 112 -6.96 -8.55 8.05
N VAL A 113 -7.92 -9.38 8.46
CA VAL A 113 -9.29 -8.93 8.81
C VAL A 113 -9.28 -7.91 9.95
N SER A 114 -8.37 -8.03 10.92
CA SER A 114 -8.24 -7.04 12.01
C SER A 114 -7.80 -5.65 11.55
N LEU A 115 -7.20 -5.55 10.36
CA LEU A 115 -6.93 -4.27 9.70
C LEU A 115 -8.18 -3.70 9.01
N GLY A 116 -9.28 -4.44 8.96
CA GLY A 116 -10.56 -4.01 8.42
C GLY A 116 -10.88 -4.55 7.03
N PHE A 117 -10.06 -5.44 6.46
CA PHE A 117 -10.40 -6.16 5.23
C PHE A 117 -11.57 -7.12 5.49
N VAL A 118 -12.48 -7.25 4.52
CA VAL A 118 -13.56 -8.22 4.63
C VAL A 118 -13.01 -9.64 4.59
N ASN A 119 -13.49 -10.48 5.50
CA ASN A 119 -13.11 -11.89 5.56
C ASN A 119 -13.82 -12.67 4.44
N ARG A 120 -13.05 -13.20 3.48
CA ARG A 120 -13.58 -14.06 2.40
C ARG A 120 -13.25 -15.54 2.60
N GLY A 121 -12.62 -15.88 3.73
CA GLY A 121 -12.37 -17.25 4.15
C GLY A 121 -11.09 -17.86 3.59
N ILE A 122 -10.86 -19.09 4.04
CA ILE A 122 -9.86 -20.00 3.47
C ILE A 122 -10.51 -20.78 2.33
N LYS A 123 -9.84 -20.89 1.19
CA LYS A 123 -10.37 -21.45 -0.06
C LYS A 123 -9.49 -22.56 -0.60
N ASP A 124 -10.09 -23.41 -1.43
CA ASP A 124 -9.37 -24.49 -2.10
C ASP A 124 -8.42 -23.97 -3.18
N GLY A 125 -7.13 -24.04 -2.90
CA GLY A 125 -6.03 -23.69 -3.78
C GLY A 125 -5.47 -24.86 -4.60
N SER A 126 -6.09 -26.03 -4.60
CA SER A 126 -5.52 -27.24 -5.23
C SER A 126 -5.31 -27.13 -6.76
N LYS A 127 -5.89 -26.10 -7.40
CA LYS A 127 -5.67 -25.78 -8.82
C LYS A 127 -4.53 -24.80 -9.06
N LEU A 128 -4.01 -24.15 -8.02
CA LEU A 128 -2.92 -23.19 -8.12
C LEU A 128 -1.58 -23.95 -8.13
N ALA A 129 -0.77 -23.75 -9.17
CA ALA A 129 0.46 -24.53 -9.36
C ALA A 129 1.42 -24.46 -8.17
N VAL A 130 1.57 -23.28 -7.56
CA VAL A 130 2.45 -23.08 -6.39
C VAL A 130 1.94 -23.77 -5.13
N ILE A 131 0.64 -24.00 -5.00
CA ILE A 131 0.07 -24.78 -3.89
C ILE A 131 0.13 -26.27 -4.20
N LYS A 132 -0.27 -26.67 -5.41
CA LYS A 132 -0.33 -28.06 -5.85
C LYS A 132 1.03 -28.76 -5.86
N ASN A 133 2.09 -28.06 -6.27
CA ASN A 133 3.40 -28.66 -6.52
C ASN A 133 4.42 -28.41 -5.40
N THR A 134 4.05 -27.67 -4.35
CA THR A 134 4.92 -27.47 -3.17
C THR A 134 4.75 -28.63 -2.19
N LYS A 135 5.87 -29.20 -1.73
CA LYS A 135 5.89 -30.35 -0.81
C LYS A 135 5.61 -29.96 0.64
N ALA A 136 6.06 -28.77 1.05
CA ALA A 136 5.87 -28.22 2.39
C ALA A 136 4.41 -27.81 2.64
N GLU A 137 4.07 -27.48 3.90
CA GLU A 137 2.84 -26.72 4.17
C GLU A 137 2.85 -25.46 3.31
N SER A 138 1.76 -25.19 2.58
CA SER A 138 1.71 -24.08 1.62
C SER A 138 0.42 -23.28 1.72
N MET A 139 0.53 -21.97 1.52
CA MET A 139 -0.59 -21.06 1.36
C MET A 139 -0.30 -19.96 0.35
N LEU A 140 -1.35 -19.46 -0.30
CA LEU A 140 -1.32 -18.25 -1.12
C LEU A 140 -2.27 -17.23 -0.50
N ILE A 141 -1.76 -16.04 -0.22
CA ILE A 141 -2.48 -14.96 0.45
C ILE A 141 -2.89 -13.95 -0.60
N GLU A 142 -4.20 -13.75 -0.76
CA GLU A 142 -4.74 -12.60 -1.45
C GLU A 142 -4.95 -11.48 -0.43
N VAL A 143 -4.02 -10.52 -0.41
CA VAL A 143 -4.01 -9.44 0.58
C VAL A 143 -5.29 -8.63 0.52
N CYS A 144 -5.66 -8.18 -0.68
CA CYS A 144 -6.93 -7.52 -0.99
C CYS A 144 -7.14 -7.45 -2.51
N PHE A 145 -8.27 -6.87 -2.96
CA PHE A 145 -8.54 -6.68 -4.40
C PHE A 145 -7.89 -5.41 -4.95
N ILE A 146 -6.96 -5.54 -5.90
CA ILE A 146 -6.23 -4.43 -6.52
C ILE A 146 -7.13 -3.51 -7.35
N ASP A 147 -8.23 -4.05 -7.89
CA ASP A 147 -9.22 -3.32 -8.68
C ASP A 147 -10.36 -2.73 -7.84
N ASN A 148 -10.41 -3.00 -6.52
CA ASN A 148 -11.39 -2.41 -5.63
C ASN A 148 -10.87 -1.16 -4.90
N VAL A 149 -11.57 -0.05 -5.08
CA VAL A 149 -11.17 1.25 -4.53
C VAL A 149 -11.11 1.29 -3.00
N THR A 150 -11.99 0.57 -2.30
CA THR A 150 -12.05 0.54 -0.84
C THR A 150 -10.89 -0.27 -0.26
N ASP A 151 -10.60 -1.41 -0.85
CA ASP A 151 -9.48 -2.26 -0.47
C ASP A 151 -8.13 -1.58 -0.71
N ILE A 152 -7.95 -0.94 -1.87
CA ILE A 152 -6.73 -0.18 -2.15
C ILE A 152 -6.61 1.06 -1.26
N ALA A 153 -7.70 1.75 -0.95
CA ALA A 153 -7.66 2.85 0.03
C ALA A 153 -7.21 2.35 1.41
N ARG A 154 -7.69 1.18 1.84
CA ARG A 154 -7.28 0.55 3.10
C ARG A 154 -5.82 0.11 3.08
N TYR A 155 -5.38 -0.56 2.01
CA TYR A 155 -3.98 -0.93 1.81
C TYR A 155 -3.06 0.30 1.89
N LYS A 156 -3.38 1.37 1.15
CA LYS A 156 -2.61 2.63 1.16
C LYS A 156 -2.63 3.35 2.52
N ASN A 157 -3.68 3.18 3.33
CA ASN A 157 -3.75 3.77 4.67
C ASN A 157 -2.80 3.09 5.66
N TYR A 158 -2.66 1.77 5.57
CA TYR A 158 -1.76 1.00 6.43
C TYR A 158 -0.32 0.95 5.90
N GLY A 159 -0.16 0.92 4.59
CA GLY A 159 1.11 0.70 3.92
C GLY A 159 1.59 -0.76 3.97
N PRO A 160 2.53 -1.13 3.08
CA PRO A 160 3.00 -2.51 2.93
C PRO A 160 3.62 -3.10 4.20
N GLU A 161 4.28 -2.30 5.02
CA GLU A 161 4.92 -2.78 6.25
C GLU A 161 3.89 -3.27 7.28
N LYS A 162 2.78 -2.55 7.44
CA LYS A 162 1.76 -2.94 8.42
C LYS A 162 0.95 -4.16 7.96
N ILE A 163 0.78 -4.32 6.65
CA ILE A 163 0.28 -5.56 6.06
C ILE A 163 1.24 -6.72 6.36
N ALA A 164 2.54 -6.49 6.16
CA ALA A 164 3.56 -7.49 6.47
C ALA A 164 3.58 -7.87 7.96
N ASP A 165 3.39 -6.92 8.89
CA ASP A 165 3.24 -7.22 10.32
C ASP A 165 2.09 -8.19 10.58
N ALA A 166 0.93 -7.96 9.95
CA ALA A 166 -0.24 -8.82 10.10
C ALA A 166 0.01 -10.23 9.54
N ILE A 167 0.67 -10.32 8.38
CA ILE A 167 1.08 -11.61 7.79
C ILE A 167 2.06 -12.32 8.72
N VAL A 168 3.16 -11.68 9.12
CA VAL A 168 4.20 -12.28 9.98
C VAL A 168 3.62 -12.74 11.31
N LYS A 169 2.80 -11.92 11.95
CA LYS A 169 2.11 -12.30 13.19
C LYS A 169 1.21 -13.52 13.00
N GLY A 170 0.51 -13.63 11.88
CA GLY A 170 -0.26 -14.82 11.55
C GLY A 170 0.60 -16.04 11.27
N LEU A 171 1.72 -15.85 10.56
CA LEU A 171 2.61 -16.93 10.17
C LEU A 171 3.34 -17.52 11.37
N VAL A 172 3.89 -16.71 12.28
CA VAL A 172 4.80 -17.20 13.33
C VAL A 172 4.36 -16.87 14.75
N GLY A 173 3.23 -16.17 14.94
CA GLY A 173 2.71 -15.80 16.26
C GLY A 173 3.46 -14.64 16.94
N GLU A 174 4.64 -14.29 16.42
CA GLU A 174 5.51 -13.25 16.94
C GLU A 174 5.39 -11.95 16.12
N SER A 175 5.79 -10.85 16.73
CA SER A 175 5.92 -9.56 16.06
C SER A 175 7.23 -8.96 16.50
N ILE A 176 7.92 -8.27 15.59
CA ILE A 176 9.08 -7.48 15.99
C ILE A 176 8.56 -6.33 16.84
N GLY A 177 8.69 -6.46 18.16
CA GLY A 177 8.56 -5.33 19.07
C GLY A 177 9.55 -4.26 18.64
N THR A 178 9.12 -3.01 18.59
CA THR A 178 10.00 -1.87 18.28
C THR A 178 11.14 -1.81 19.31
N SER A 179 12.26 -2.46 19.01
CA SER A 179 13.47 -2.35 19.80
C SER A 179 14.20 -1.05 19.44
N THR A 180 14.07 -0.09 20.35
CA THR A 180 15.09 0.88 20.80
C THR A 180 15.86 1.69 19.75
N GLN A 181 15.28 2.82 19.32
CA GLN A 181 16.05 4.07 19.39
C GLN A 181 16.12 4.49 20.87
N LYS A 182 17.29 4.97 21.33
CA LYS A 182 17.51 5.44 22.71
C LYS A 182 16.39 6.38 23.19
N PRO A 183 16.02 6.34 24.47
CA PRO A 183 15.04 7.26 25.04
C PRO A 183 15.57 8.70 24.96
N VAL A 184 14.86 9.58 24.26
CA VAL A 184 14.94 11.01 24.51
C VAL A 184 14.15 11.25 25.79
N VAL A 185 14.85 11.70 26.83
CA VAL A 185 14.30 12.04 28.14
C VAL A 185 13.09 12.98 27.97
N PRO A 186 11.92 12.68 28.55
CA PRO A 186 10.80 13.61 28.54
C PRO A 186 11.15 14.80 29.45
N THR A 187 11.31 15.97 28.85
CA THR A 187 11.35 17.24 29.58
C THR A 187 10.02 17.40 30.33
N PRO A 188 10.02 17.85 31.61
CA PRO A 188 8.81 17.92 32.42
C PRO A 188 7.74 18.76 31.73
N GLN A 189 6.59 18.16 31.44
CA GLN A 189 5.40 18.89 31.03
C GLN A 189 4.94 19.76 32.21
N LYS A 190 4.91 21.07 31.98
CA LYS A 190 4.29 22.03 32.91
C LYS A 190 2.80 21.72 33.07
N PRO A 191 2.19 22.07 34.23
CA PRO A 191 0.80 21.73 34.52
C PRO A 191 -0.16 22.28 33.47
N ILE A 192 -1.18 21.47 33.19
CA ILE A 192 -2.30 21.79 32.31
C ILE A 192 -3.06 22.97 32.91
N SER A 193 -2.79 24.17 32.42
CA SER A 193 -3.64 25.32 32.62
C SER A 193 -3.69 26.15 31.35
N GLN A 194 -4.90 26.38 30.87
CA GLN A 194 -5.31 27.13 29.67
C GLN A 194 -5.35 26.33 28.37
N ILE A 195 -6.51 25.70 28.16
CA ILE A 195 -6.98 25.28 26.84
C ILE A 195 -7.24 26.57 26.04
N GLU A 196 -6.30 26.96 25.19
CA GLU A 196 -6.61 27.85 24.07
C GLU A 196 -7.26 27.03 22.95
N SER A 197 -8.37 27.56 22.44
CA SER A 197 -9.26 26.93 21.47
C SER A 197 -8.59 26.73 20.11
N LYS A 198 -8.01 25.55 19.93
CA LYS A 198 -7.47 25.11 18.65
C LYS A 198 -8.59 24.94 17.60
N LYS A 199 -8.39 25.54 16.42
CA LYS A 199 -9.40 25.63 15.35
C LYS A 199 -9.60 24.28 14.64
N THR A 200 -10.83 24.05 14.19
CA THR A 200 -11.40 22.80 13.62
C THR A 200 -10.70 22.21 12.38
N TRP A 201 -9.64 22.81 11.84
CA TRP A 201 -8.85 22.27 10.73
C TRP A 201 -7.60 21.47 11.17
N GLU A 202 -7.40 21.29 12.48
CA GLU A 202 -6.26 20.54 13.04
C GLU A 202 -6.50 19.03 13.23
N ILE A 203 -7.69 18.50 12.90
CA ILE A 203 -8.08 17.14 13.33
C ILE A 203 -7.92 16.04 12.25
N ASN A 204 -7.69 16.32 10.97
CA ASN A 204 -7.52 15.22 9.99
C ASN A 204 -6.92 15.61 8.62
N ILE A 205 -5.63 15.93 8.60
CA ILE A 205 -4.83 15.93 7.35
C ILE A 205 -3.49 15.26 7.64
N GLN A 206 -3.55 13.98 8.02
CA GLN A 206 -2.37 13.13 8.22
C GLN A 206 -2.44 11.91 7.30
N GLY A 207 -1.32 11.52 6.71
CA GLY A 207 -1.21 10.30 5.92
C GLY A 207 -0.15 10.36 4.81
N ASP A 208 0.01 9.24 4.11
CA ASP A 208 1.10 9.06 3.15
C ASP A 208 1.04 10.00 1.94
N ILE A 209 -0.15 10.51 1.59
CA ILE A 209 -0.25 11.53 0.54
C ILE A 209 0.45 12.84 0.93
N ILE A 210 0.44 13.19 2.22
CA ILE A 210 1.15 14.37 2.73
C ILE A 210 2.64 14.09 2.85
N ARG A 211 3.04 12.88 3.25
CA ARG A 211 4.46 12.48 3.23
C ARG A 211 5.03 12.50 1.81
N ARG A 212 4.27 12.01 0.83
CA ARG A 212 4.62 12.07 -0.60
C ARG A 212 4.70 13.51 -1.11
N LEU A 213 3.76 14.37 -0.69
CA LEU A 213 3.83 15.81 -0.99
C LEU A 213 5.07 16.47 -0.39
N GLN A 214 5.36 16.23 0.90
CA GLN A 214 6.54 16.78 1.57
C GLN A 214 7.85 16.26 0.95
N ALA A 215 7.92 14.96 0.65
CA ALA A 215 9.08 14.36 -0.01
C ALA A 215 9.28 14.94 -1.43
N GLU A 216 8.21 15.09 -2.21
CA GLU A 216 8.25 15.70 -3.54
C GLU A 216 8.71 17.17 -3.46
N LEU A 217 8.20 17.93 -2.50
CA LEU A 217 8.61 19.31 -2.23
C LEU A 217 10.10 19.42 -1.88
N ASN A 218 10.61 18.49 -1.09
CA ASN A 218 12.05 18.45 -0.77
C ASN A 218 12.89 18.07 -1.98
N ASN A 219 12.51 17.01 -2.69
CA ASN A 219 13.32 16.41 -3.73
C ASN A 219 13.38 17.26 -5.00
N GLN A 220 12.26 17.84 -5.43
CA GLN A 220 12.20 18.63 -6.66
C GLN A 220 12.38 20.13 -6.45
N PHE A 221 12.03 20.63 -5.27
CA PHE A 221 11.96 22.07 -5.02
C PHE A 221 12.82 22.54 -3.85
N GLY A 222 13.63 21.65 -3.26
CA GLY A 222 14.56 21.99 -2.18
C GLY A 222 13.88 22.60 -0.95
N ALA A 223 12.63 22.20 -0.66
CA ALA A 223 11.81 22.85 0.35
C ALA A 223 12.39 22.77 1.78
N GLY A 224 13.18 21.74 2.08
CA GLY A 224 13.85 21.56 3.38
C GLY A 224 12.90 21.31 4.55
N ILE A 225 11.70 20.78 4.27
CA ILE A 225 10.66 20.55 5.29
C ILE A 225 10.72 19.13 5.84
N LYS A 226 10.28 18.96 7.08
CA LYS A 226 10.17 17.63 7.69
C LYS A 226 9.10 16.79 6.98
N VAL A 227 9.44 15.54 6.65
CA VAL A 227 8.47 14.57 6.12
C VAL A 227 7.78 13.86 7.28
N ASP A 228 6.82 14.55 7.91
CA ASP A 228 6.08 14.05 9.07
C ASP A 228 4.65 13.60 8.76
N GLY A 229 4.19 13.85 7.53
CA GLY A 229 2.83 13.57 7.09
C GLY A 229 1.80 14.57 7.60
N TYR A 230 2.24 15.69 8.17
CA TYR A 230 1.38 16.76 8.68
C TYR A 230 1.49 18.01 7.78
N ALA A 231 0.36 18.40 7.17
CA ALA A 231 0.29 19.56 6.28
C ALA A 231 0.13 20.88 7.07
N GLY A 232 0.98 21.12 8.07
CA GLY A 232 1.03 22.36 8.85
C GLY A 232 1.60 23.54 8.07
N ASP A 233 1.76 24.69 8.73
CA ASP A 233 2.20 25.95 8.10
C ASP A 233 3.52 25.80 7.33
N ASN A 234 4.48 25.02 7.84
CA ASN A 234 5.74 24.75 7.14
C ASN A 234 5.53 24.07 5.79
N THR A 235 4.62 23.09 5.72
CA THR A 235 4.27 22.41 4.47
C THR A 235 3.50 23.35 3.55
N VAL A 236 2.46 24.02 4.08
CA VAL A 236 1.57 24.90 3.29
C VAL A 236 2.31 26.09 2.69
N ASN A 237 3.28 26.66 3.41
CA ASN A 237 4.08 27.78 2.93
C ASN A 237 5.07 27.40 1.83
N LYS A 238 5.35 26.10 1.64
CA LYS A 238 6.27 25.58 0.62
C LYS A 238 5.55 25.00 -0.60
N LEU A 239 4.22 25.02 -0.63
CA LEU A 239 3.45 24.51 -1.77
C LEU A 239 3.72 25.33 -3.03
N ILE A 240 3.98 24.61 -4.12
CA ILE A 240 4.22 25.19 -5.43
C ILE A 240 2.92 25.33 -6.23
N THR A 241 2.90 26.24 -7.20
CA THR A 241 1.78 26.38 -8.13
C THR A 241 1.83 25.26 -9.18
N VAL A 242 0.74 24.49 -9.31
CA VAL A 242 0.59 23.44 -10.34
C VAL A 242 -0.47 23.88 -11.35
N ARG A 243 -0.19 23.73 -12.65
CA ARG A 243 -1.08 24.15 -13.75
C ARG A 243 -1.08 23.14 -14.90
N SER A 244 -2.00 23.32 -15.85
CA SER A 244 -2.09 22.51 -17.07
C SER A 244 -0.73 22.34 -17.75
N GLY A 245 -0.45 21.12 -18.21
CA GLY A 245 0.85 20.73 -18.78
C GLY A 245 1.87 20.21 -17.76
N ALA A 246 1.65 20.41 -16.45
CA ALA A 246 2.49 19.82 -15.42
C ALA A 246 2.43 18.28 -15.42
N ARG A 247 3.55 17.64 -15.13
CA ARG A 247 3.69 16.18 -15.10
C ARG A 247 4.45 15.71 -13.86
N GLY A 248 4.27 14.46 -13.48
CA GLY A 248 5.03 13.82 -12.40
C GLY A 248 4.24 13.67 -11.09
N ASN A 249 4.95 13.39 -10.00
CA ASN A 249 4.29 12.97 -8.76
C ASN A 249 3.50 14.11 -8.12
N ILE A 250 3.94 15.37 -8.25
CA ILE A 250 3.15 16.50 -7.76
C ILE A 250 1.75 16.59 -8.42
N THR A 251 1.68 16.36 -9.73
CA THR A 251 0.40 16.32 -10.47
C THR A 251 -0.43 15.13 -10.02
N ARG A 252 0.19 13.96 -9.82
CA ARG A 252 -0.48 12.77 -9.32
C ARG A 252 -1.10 12.99 -7.95
N ILE A 253 -0.38 13.69 -7.05
CA ILE A 253 -0.89 14.06 -5.72
C ILE A 253 -2.11 14.97 -5.82
N VAL A 254 -2.09 15.97 -6.70
CA VAL A 254 -3.26 16.83 -6.96
C VAL A 254 -4.47 16.00 -7.42
N GLN A 255 -4.26 15.09 -8.37
CA GLN A 255 -5.31 14.22 -8.90
C GLN A 255 -5.87 13.27 -7.82
N GLU A 256 -5.01 12.68 -6.99
CA GLU A 256 -5.43 11.83 -5.88
C GLU A 256 -6.25 12.62 -4.84
N LEU A 257 -5.89 13.87 -4.53
CA LEU A 257 -6.66 14.74 -3.63
C LEU A 257 -8.03 15.12 -4.22
N LEU A 258 -8.10 15.35 -5.54
CA LEU A 258 -9.34 15.60 -6.26
C LEU A 258 -10.27 14.39 -6.24
N ILE A 259 -9.74 13.20 -6.54
CA ILE A 259 -10.50 11.95 -6.52
C ILE A 259 -11.05 11.69 -5.12
N ARG A 260 -10.25 11.90 -4.06
CA ARG A 260 -10.71 11.78 -2.65
C ARG A 260 -11.88 12.69 -2.31
N LYS A 261 -12.02 13.82 -3.01
CA LYS A 261 -13.12 14.77 -2.85
C LYS A 261 -14.30 14.52 -3.80
N GLY A 262 -14.25 13.43 -4.55
CA GLY A 262 -15.31 13.02 -5.46
C GLY A 262 -15.26 13.69 -6.84
N TYR A 263 -14.15 14.33 -7.21
CA TYR A 263 -13.99 14.90 -8.54
C TYR A 263 -13.32 13.90 -9.49
N SER A 264 -13.95 13.65 -10.63
CA SER A 264 -13.32 12.88 -11.71
C SER A 264 -12.24 13.70 -12.39
N VAL A 265 -11.04 13.13 -12.53
CA VAL A 265 -9.89 13.76 -13.20
C VAL A 265 -9.68 13.26 -14.63
N GLY A 266 -10.67 12.55 -15.19
CA GLY A 266 -10.61 11.90 -16.50
C GLY A 266 -10.61 10.37 -16.40
N SER A 267 -10.64 9.70 -17.56
CA SER A 267 -10.72 8.23 -17.68
C SER A 267 -9.48 7.51 -17.15
N TYR A 268 -8.32 8.17 -17.14
CA TYR A 268 -7.04 7.59 -16.72
C TYR A 268 -6.76 7.73 -15.21
N GLY A 269 -7.65 8.38 -14.45
CA GLY A 269 -7.46 8.59 -13.02
C GLY A 269 -6.22 9.45 -12.72
N ALA A 270 -5.51 9.14 -11.63
CA ALA A 270 -4.31 9.87 -11.21
C ALA A 270 -3.05 9.43 -11.99
N ASP A 271 -3.05 9.70 -13.30
CA ASP A 271 -1.97 9.34 -14.22
C ASP A 271 -0.68 10.17 -14.04
N GLY A 272 -0.74 11.30 -13.31
CA GLY A 272 0.35 12.24 -13.13
C GLY A 272 0.53 13.21 -14.29
N VAL A 273 -0.47 13.35 -15.17
CA VAL A 273 -0.50 14.31 -16.29
C VAL A 273 -1.62 15.32 -16.08
N PHE A 274 -1.27 16.60 -16.00
CA PHE A 274 -2.24 17.67 -15.79
C PHE A 274 -2.88 18.02 -17.14
N GLY A 275 -3.76 17.12 -17.59
CA GLY A 275 -4.54 17.26 -18.81
C GLY A 275 -5.93 17.83 -18.56
N GLN A 276 -6.78 17.74 -19.59
CA GLN A 276 -8.11 18.35 -19.59
C GLN A 276 -9.03 17.86 -18.46
N GLY A 277 -8.95 16.58 -18.09
CA GLY A 277 -9.75 16.03 -17.00
C GLY A 277 -9.38 16.62 -15.64
N THR A 278 -8.08 16.76 -15.35
CA THR A 278 -7.59 17.40 -14.12
C THR A 278 -7.94 18.89 -14.08
N TYR A 279 -7.79 19.58 -15.21
CA TYR A 279 -8.18 20.99 -15.34
C TYR A 279 -9.67 21.20 -15.03
N LYS A 280 -10.56 20.40 -15.61
CA LYS A 280 -12.01 20.46 -15.32
C LYS A 280 -12.31 20.18 -13.84
N ALA A 281 -11.64 19.21 -13.23
CA ALA A 281 -11.81 18.88 -11.82
C ALA A 281 -11.39 20.05 -10.89
N ILE A 282 -10.29 20.74 -11.21
CA ILE A 282 -9.86 21.93 -10.46
C ILE A 282 -10.87 23.06 -10.60
N LEU A 283 -11.38 23.33 -11.81
CA LEU A 283 -12.43 24.34 -12.01
C LEU A 283 -13.67 24.04 -11.15
N GLN A 284 -14.12 22.78 -11.14
CA GLN A 284 -15.27 22.37 -10.33
C GLN A 284 -15.01 22.53 -8.84
N LEU A 285 -13.83 22.12 -8.37
CA LEU A 285 -13.40 22.30 -6.98
C LEU A 285 -13.38 23.77 -6.59
N GLN A 286 -12.79 24.63 -7.42
CA GLN A 286 -12.68 26.07 -7.17
C GLN A 286 -14.06 26.74 -7.09
N SER A 287 -14.91 26.51 -8.10
CA SER A 287 -16.28 27.04 -8.12
C SER A 287 -17.09 26.59 -6.91
N LYS A 288 -17.03 25.30 -6.54
CA LYS A 288 -17.77 24.76 -5.38
C LYS A 288 -17.29 25.33 -4.04
N ASN A 289 -16.07 25.85 -3.97
CA ASN A 289 -15.48 26.41 -2.74
C ASN A 289 -15.37 27.95 -2.77
N GLY A 290 -16.05 28.62 -3.71
CA GLY A 290 -16.05 30.09 -3.79
C GLY A 290 -14.68 30.69 -4.13
N LEU A 291 -13.81 29.94 -4.82
CA LEU A 291 -12.54 30.43 -5.34
C LEU A 291 -12.71 30.92 -6.78
N SER A 292 -11.78 31.76 -7.25
CA SER A 292 -11.65 32.03 -8.69
C SER A 292 -11.40 30.71 -9.43
N ALA A 293 -12.25 30.40 -10.42
CA ALA A 293 -12.17 29.19 -11.22
C ALA A 293 -11.20 29.38 -12.41
N ASP A 294 -9.91 29.52 -12.09
CA ASP A 294 -8.82 29.72 -13.06
C ASP A 294 -8.15 28.42 -13.51
N GLY A 295 -8.51 27.28 -12.91
CA GLY A 295 -7.95 25.97 -13.23
C GLY A 295 -6.52 25.77 -12.73
N ILE A 296 -6.03 26.66 -11.87
CA ILE A 296 -4.66 26.65 -11.33
C ILE A 296 -4.68 26.20 -9.86
N VAL A 297 -3.75 25.31 -9.51
CA VAL A 297 -3.55 24.87 -8.13
C VAL A 297 -2.60 25.83 -7.44
N GLY A 298 -3.12 27.01 -7.07
CA GLY A 298 -2.44 27.99 -6.24
C GLY A 298 -2.66 27.75 -4.74
N LYS A 299 -2.13 28.64 -3.90
CA LYS A 299 -2.18 28.53 -2.42
C LYS A 299 -3.59 28.26 -1.86
N ASN A 300 -4.61 28.93 -2.39
CA ASN A 300 -5.99 28.76 -1.93
C ASN A 300 -6.61 27.44 -2.40
N THR A 301 -6.34 27.02 -3.64
CA THR A 301 -6.76 25.72 -4.18
C THR A 301 -6.14 24.57 -3.38
N TRP A 302 -4.85 24.68 -3.04
CA TRP A 302 -4.16 23.71 -2.17
C TRP A 302 -4.81 23.59 -0.80
N LYS A 303 -5.14 24.71 -0.15
CA LYS A 303 -5.83 24.68 1.15
C LYS A 303 -7.15 23.92 1.07
N VAL A 304 -7.91 24.11 -0.01
CA VAL A 304 -9.15 23.37 -0.24
C VAL A 304 -8.88 21.89 -0.46
N LEU A 305 -7.90 21.52 -1.30
CA LEU A 305 -7.52 20.13 -1.58
C LEU A 305 -7.08 19.40 -0.31
N LEU A 306 -6.36 20.08 0.58
CA LEU A 306 -5.84 19.50 1.82
C LEU A 306 -6.90 19.43 2.93
N LYS A 307 -7.91 20.31 2.94
CA LYS A 307 -9.01 20.28 3.91
C LYS A 307 -9.80 18.96 3.83
N LYS A 308 -10.30 18.44 4.94
CA LYS A 308 -11.21 17.28 4.96
C LYS A 308 -12.48 17.57 4.16
#